data_AF-A0A7V3SSY3-F1
#
_entry.id   AF-A0A7V3SSY3-F1
#
_cell.length_a   1.000
_cell.length_b   1.000
_cell.length_c   1.000
_cell.angle_alpha   90.00
_cell.angle_beta   90.00
_cell.angle_gamma   90.00
#
_symmetry.space_group_name_H-M   'P 1'
#
loop_
_entity.id
_entity.type
_entity.pdbx_description
1 polymer ?
#
loop_
_entity_poly.entity_id
_entity_poly.type
_entity_poly.pdbx_seq_one_letter_code
_entity_poly.pdbx_strand_id
1 'polypeptide(L)'
;HLAGTVLYFLTTGKIPELDEIGRPKMYFKETIHDNCRRRGHFENGRFLTDWNDPKQKDWCLLQKGCKGPMTKSDCPVRRWNDGISFCLDCGGVCMGCSEPGFYSQMSPLYALEGELSKKILAMKDTGMLKKENG
;
A
#
# COMPACT_ATOMS: atom_id res chain seq x y z
N HIS A 1 -10.34 8.88 6.28
CA HIS A 1 -9.93 10.17 5.67
C HIS A 1 -11.05 11.18 5.63
N LEU A 2 -12.19 10.87 4.99
CA LEU A 2 -13.32 11.80 4.79
C LEU A 2 -13.71 12.62 6.02
N ALA A 3 -14.15 11.96 7.10
CA ALA A 3 -14.58 12.65 8.31
C ALA A 3 -13.46 13.54 8.90
N GLY A 4 -12.22 13.05 8.89
CA GLY A 4 -11.07 13.82 9.36
C GLY A 4 -10.76 15.05 8.48
N THR A 5 -10.88 14.95 7.16
CA THR A 5 -10.73 16.10 6.25
C THR A 5 -11.81 17.16 6.49
N VAL A 6 -13.07 16.73 6.62
CA VAL A 6 -14.20 17.63 6.89
C VAL A 6 -14.01 18.33 8.23
N LEU A 7 -13.66 17.58 9.28
CA LEU A 7 -13.41 18.15 10.60
C LEU A 7 -12.24 19.13 10.59
N TYR A 8 -11.14 18.82 9.89
CA TYR A 8 -10.01 19.73 9.73
C TYR A 8 -10.46 21.06 9.13
N PHE A 9 -11.24 21.02 8.04
CA PHE A 9 -11.72 22.23 7.39
C PHE A 9 -12.64 23.04 8.31
N LEU A 10 -13.63 22.39 8.94
CA LEU A 10 -14.59 23.05 9.83
C LEU A 10 -13.94 23.70 11.06
N THR A 11 -12.89 23.07 11.60
CA THR A 11 -12.22 23.56 12.82
C THR A 11 -11.16 24.61 12.54
N THR A 12 -10.50 24.56 11.38
CA THR A 12 -9.38 25.46 11.06
C THR A 12 -9.74 26.57 10.07
N GLY A 13 -10.84 26.43 9.33
CA GLY A 13 -11.20 27.29 8.19
C GLY A 13 -10.24 27.17 7.01
N LYS A 14 -9.37 26.16 6.98
CA LYS A 14 -8.29 25.99 5.99
C LYS A 14 -8.43 24.68 5.23
N ILE A 15 -8.04 24.69 3.96
CA ILE A 15 -7.84 23.47 3.18
C ILE A 15 -6.52 22.83 3.67
N PRO A 16 -6.48 21.52 3.96
CA PRO A 16 -5.24 20.85 4.34
C PRO A 16 -4.22 20.93 3.20
N GLU A 17 -2.93 20.79 3.51
CA GLU A 17 -1.90 20.72 2.48
C GLU A 17 -2.19 19.55 1.52
N LEU A 18 -2.15 19.81 0.21
CA LEU A 18 -2.51 18.85 -0.83
C LEU A 18 -1.28 18.36 -1.58
N ASP A 19 -1.28 17.10 -1.99
CA ASP A 19 -0.27 16.52 -2.89
C ASP A 19 -0.46 16.97 -4.35
N GLU A 20 0.38 16.46 -5.24
CA GLU A 20 0.43 16.89 -6.64
C GLU A 20 -0.87 16.62 -7.42
N ILE A 21 -1.73 15.73 -6.91
CA ILE A 21 -3.02 15.37 -7.53
C ILE A 21 -4.21 15.79 -6.66
N GLY A 22 -4.00 16.70 -5.70
CA GLY A 22 -5.07 17.32 -4.92
C GLY A 22 -5.57 16.50 -3.73
N ARG A 23 -4.82 15.51 -3.24
CA ARG A 23 -5.19 14.71 -2.06
C ARG A 23 -4.58 15.29 -0.78
N PRO A 24 -5.26 15.26 0.38
CA PRO A 24 -4.68 15.74 1.63
C PRO A 24 -3.40 14.99 2.03
N LYS A 25 -2.24 15.65 2.04
CA LYS A 25 -0.92 15.03 2.30
C LYS A 25 -0.88 14.23 3.60
N MET A 26 -1.61 14.66 4.62
CA MET A 26 -1.68 13.95 5.91
C MET A 26 -2.12 12.48 5.82
N TYR A 27 -2.79 12.07 4.73
CA TYR A 27 -3.21 10.69 4.49
C TYR A 27 -2.48 9.99 3.35
N PHE A 28 -1.82 10.75 2.46
CA PHE A 28 -1.28 10.26 1.19
C PHE A 28 0.22 10.56 1.01
N LYS A 29 0.92 10.99 2.06
CA LYS A 29 2.37 11.30 2.01
C LYS A 29 3.24 10.10 1.69
N GLU A 30 2.91 8.94 2.26
CA GLU A 30 3.71 7.72 2.18
C GLU A 30 2.97 6.62 1.42
N THR A 31 3.72 5.66 0.91
CA THR A 31 3.17 4.46 0.29
C THR A 31 2.67 3.47 1.34
N ILE A 32 1.79 2.56 0.93
CA ILE A 32 1.37 1.43 1.76
C ILE A 32 2.59 0.62 2.22
N HIS A 33 3.62 0.50 1.37
CA HIS A 33 4.80 -0.30 1.67
C HIS A 33 5.69 0.30 2.76
N ASP A 34 5.73 1.63 2.85
CA ASP A 34 6.59 2.35 3.79
C ASP A 34 6.31 1.99 5.26
N ASN A 35 5.05 1.72 5.58
CA ASN A 35 4.59 1.35 6.93
C ASN A 35 4.00 -0.07 6.99
N CYS A 36 4.25 -0.90 5.97
CA CYS A 36 3.67 -2.24 5.91
C CYS A 36 4.26 -3.17 6.97
N ARG A 37 3.42 -3.77 7.82
CA ARG A 37 3.86 -4.76 8.83
C ARG A 37 4.57 -5.98 8.24
N ARG A 38 4.27 -6.31 6.97
CA ARG A 38 4.89 -7.43 6.23
C ARG A 38 6.23 -7.06 5.58
N ARG A 39 6.75 -5.84 5.81
CA ARG A 39 7.98 -5.34 5.18
C ARG A 39 9.23 -6.13 5.59
N GLY A 40 9.33 -6.55 6.85
CA GLY A 40 10.42 -7.44 7.28
C GLY A 40 10.46 -8.75 6.48
N HIS A 41 9.29 -9.32 6.13
CA HIS A 41 9.23 -10.49 5.25
C HIS A 41 9.68 -10.17 3.83
N PHE A 42 9.28 -9.01 3.29
CA PHE A 42 9.72 -8.54 1.97
C PHE A 42 11.25 -8.42 1.89
N GLU A 43 11.89 -7.80 2.88
CA GLU A 43 13.33 -7.57 2.92
C GLU A 43 14.12 -8.87 3.06
N ASN A 44 13.56 -9.87 3.75
CA ASN A 44 14.16 -11.19 3.92
C ASN A 44 13.78 -12.19 2.81
N GLY A 45 13.16 -11.74 1.72
CA GLY A 45 12.79 -12.61 0.60
C GLY A 45 11.68 -13.64 0.90
N ARG A 46 10.89 -13.43 1.95
CA ARG A 46 9.80 -14.32 2.38
C ARG A 46 8.50 -13.88 1.72
N PHE A 47 8.12 -14.57 0.64
CA PHE A 47 6.94 -14.26 -0.17
C PHE A 47 5.92 -15.40 -0.16
N LEU A 48 4.64 -15.05 -0.03
CA LEU A 48 3.56 -16.02 -0.12
C LEU A 48 3.53 -16.65 -1.52
N THR A 49 3.70 -17.96 -1.59
CA THR A 49 3.58 -18.77 -2.81
C THR A 49 2.34 -19.65 -2.80
N ASP A 50 1.91 -20.11 -1.63
CA ASP A 50 0.70 -20.92 -1.44
C ASP A 50 -0.23 -20.30 -0.39
N TRP A 51 -1.46 -19.97 -0.78
CA TRP A 51 -2.49 -19.40 0.11
C TRP A 51 -2.87 -20.35 1.25
N ASN A 52 -2.66 -21.65 1.09
CA ASN A 52 -3.02 -22.67 2.06
C ASN A 52 -1.88 -23.03 3.03
N ASP A 53 -0.67 -22.46 2.87
CA ASP A 53 0.44 -22.73 3.79
C ASP A 53 0.36 -21.80 5.03
N PRO A 54 0.04 -22.32 6.23
CA PRO A 54 -0.08 -21.51 7.44
C PRO A 54 1.24 -20.85 7.86
N LYS A 55 2.40 -21.37 7.43
CA LYS A 55 3.72 -20.77 7.71
C LYS A 55 3.92 -19.47 6.94
N GLN A 56 3.18 -19.28 5.84
CA GLN A 56 3.31 -18.14 4.94
C GLN A 56 2.23 -17.07 5.15
N LYS A 57 1.28 -17.28 6.09
CA LYS A 57 0.11 -16.42 6.30
C LYS A 57 0.44 -14.91 6.40
N ASP A 58 1.58 -14.58 7.03
CA ASP A 58 2.04 -13.20 7.26
C ASP A 58 3.16 -12.76 6.31
N TRP A 59 3.59 -13.63 5.39
CA TRP A 59 4.65 -13.32 4.43
C TRP A 59 4.22 -12.26 3.42
N CYS A 60 5.20 -11.67 2.74
CA CYS A 60 4.92 -10.59 1.80
C CYS A 60 4.05 -11.08 0.63
N LEU A 61 3.05 -10.27 0.27
CA LEU A 61 2.10 -10.57 -0.81
C LEU A 61 2.54 -10.02 -2.18
N LEU A 62 3.77 -9.54 -2.32
CA LEU A 62 4.27 -8.98 -3.58
C LEU A 62 4.10 -9.97 -4.74
N GLN A 63 4.47 -11.23 -4.52
CA GLN A 63 4.36 -12.28 -5.53
C GLN A 63 2.92 -12.72 -5.85
N LYS A 64 1.94 -12.17 -5.14
CA LYS A 64 0.52 -12.33 -5.44
C LYS A 64 -0.08 -11.08 -6.09
N GLY A 65 0.74 -10.11 -6.49
CA GLY A 65 0.29 -8.92 -7.22
C GLY A 65 0.08 -7.66 -6.37
N CYS A 66 0.53 -7.64 -5.12
CA CYS A 66 0.39 -6.48 -4.24
C CYS A 66 1.04 -5.21 -4.83
N LYS A 67 0.23 -4.15 -5.01
CA LYS A 67 0.63 -2.83 -5.52
C LYS A 67 0.99 -1.83 -4.44
N GLY A 68 1.14 -2.30 -3.20
CA GLY A 68 1.47 -1.45 -2.04
C GLY A 68 2.67 -0.53 -2.23
N PRO A 69 3.76 -0.97 -2.89
CA PRO A 69 4.93 -0.11 -3.15
C PRO A 69 4.67 1.11 -4.05
N MET A 70 3.57 1.11 -4.82
CA MET A 70 3.22 2.21 -5.74
C MET A 70 1.93 2.92 -5.33
N THR A 71 1.37 2.58 -4.16
CA THR A 71 0.08 3.10 -3.71
C THR A 71 0.32 4.01 -2.51
N LYS A 72 -0.02 5.29 -2.62
CA LYS A 72 -0.02 6.25 -1.51
C LYS A 72 -1.34 6.16 -0.75
N SER A 73 -1.26 5.88 0.55
CA SER A 73 -2.37 5.92 1.52
C SER A 73 -1.87 5.45 2.89
N ASP A 74 -2.47 5.94 3.98
CA ASP A 74 -2.15 5.57 5.37
C ASP A 74 -2.87 4.31 5.88
N CYS A 75 -3.46 3.47 5.01
CA CYS A 75 -4.12 2.20 5.40
C CYS A 75 -3.31 1.35 6.42
N PRO A 76 -1.98 1.16 6.29
CA PRO A 76 -1.22 0.40 7.30
C PRO A 76 -1.06 1.12 8.65
N VAL A 77 -1.23 2.45 8.70
CA VAL A 77 -1.10 3.26 9.92
C VAL A 77 -2.46 3.40 10.61
N ARG A 78 -3.47 3.91 9.88
CA ARG A 78 -4.79 4.19 10.42
C ARG A 78 -5.71 2.98 10.45
N ARG A 79 -5.50 2.05 9.52
CA ARG A 79 -6.34 0.87 9.29
C ARG A 79 -7.79 1.27 8.98
N TRP A 80 -8.64 0.27 8.78
CA TRP A 80 -10.06 0.38 8.48
C TRP A 80 -10.88 -0.05 9.69
N ASN A 81 -12.09 0.52 9.77
CA ASN A 81 -13.11 0.14 10.73
C ASN A 81 -12.60 0.26 12.18
N ASP A 82 -12.39 1.48 12.65
CA ASP A 82 -11.88 1.75 14.02
C ASP A 82 -10.57 1.03 14.34
N GLY A 83 -9.62 1.08 13.39
CA GLY A 83 -8.30 0.50 13.60
C GLY A 83 -8.25 -1.03 13.52
N ILE A 84 -9.33 -1.73 13.14
CA ILE A 84 -9.42 -3.21 13.22
C ILE A 84 -8.49 -3.92 12.23
N SER A 85 -8.50 -3.54 10.94
CA SER A 85 -7.78 -4.28 9.89
C SER A 85 -7.53 -3.43 8.65
N PHE A 86 -6.77 -3.92 7.68
CA PHE A 86 -6.73 -3.40 6.32
C PHE A 86 -6.47 -4.55 5.35
N CYS A 87 -6.40 -4.28 4.04
CA CYS A 87 -6.28 -5.32 3.00
C CYS A 87 -5.23 -6.39 3.34
N LEU A 88 -3.99 -5.99 3.64
CA LEU A 88 -2.91 -6.94 3.88
C LEU A 88 -3.08 -7.69 5.21
N ASP A 89 -3.81 -7.15 6.19
CA ASP A 89 -4.02 -7.83 7.46
C ASP A 89 -4.98 -9.00 7.35
N CYS A 90 -5.96 -8.92 6.44
CA CYS A 90 -6.88 -10.02 6.12
C CYS A 90 -6.38 -10.92 4.97
N GLY A 91 -5.12 -10.78 4.56
CA GLY A 91 -4.53 -11.57 3.47
C GLY A 91 -4.84 -11.06 2.06
N GLY A 92 -5.60 -9.97 1.92
CA GLY A 92 -5.86 -9.32 0.65
C GLY A 92 -4.65 -8.52 0.14
N VAL A 93 -4.41 -8.56 -1.17
CA VAL A 93 -3.39 -7.73 -1.80
C VAL A 93 -3.81 -6.25 -1.78
N CYS A 94 -2.86 -5.33 -1.67
CA CYS A 94 -3.15 -3.94 -2.04
C CYS A 94 -3.38 -3.89 -3.55
N MET A 95 -4.54 -3.39 -3.95
CA MET A 95 -4.94 -3.27 -5.36
C MET A 95 -4.66 -1.87 -5.94
N GLY A 96 -4.15 -0.95 -5.11
CA GLY A 96 -3.90 0.46 -5.44
C GLY A 96 -5.14 1.29 -5.74
N CYS A 97 -6.23 1.04 -5.01
CA CYS A 97 -7.50 1.74 -5.18
C CYS A 97 -7.46 3.25 -4.89
N SER A 98 -6.40 3.76 -4.25
CA SER A 98 -6.21 5.20 -4.01
C SER A 98 -5.42 5.92 -5.10
N GLU A 99 -4.99 5.21 -6.15
CA GLU A 99 -4.22 5.79 -7.25
C GLU A 99 -5.10 6.03 -8.49
N PRO A 100 -4.85 7.11 -9.26
CA PRO A 100 -5.65 7.43 -10.46
C PRO A 100 -5.66 6.32 -11.52
N GLY A 101 -4.56 5.57 -11.62
CA GLY A 101 -4.44 4.43 -12.54
C GLY A 101 -5.14 3.16 -12.06
N PHE A 102 -5.91 3.22 -10.96
CA PHE A 102 -6.61 2.05 -10.44
C PHE A 102 -7.47 1.37 -11.51
N TYR A 103 -7.43 0.04 -11.41
CA TYR A 103 -7.92 -0.95 -12.34
C TYR A 103 -7.26 -0.93 -13.73
N SER A 104 -7.25 0.20 -14.44
CA SER A 104 -6.73 0.29 -15.82
C SER A 104 -5.24 -0.06 -15.93
N GLN A 105 -4.40 0.40 -14.99
CA GLN A 105 -2.95 0.18 -15.00
C GLN A 105 -2.48 -0.88 -14.00
N MET A 106 -3.38 -1.28 -13.08
CA MET A 106 -3.04 -2.15 -11.94
C MET A 106 -3.56 -3.58 -12.10
N SER A 107 -4.39 -3.82 -13.12
CA SER A 107 -4.84 -5.16 -13.48
C SER A 107 -3.77 -5.95 -14.24
N PRO A 108 -3.75 -7.29 -14.13
CA PRO A 108 -4.56 -8.10 -13.21
C PRO A 108 -4.18 -7.89 -11.73
N LEU A 109 -5.17 -7.93 -10.84
CA LEU A 109 -5.00 -7.58 -9.42
C LEU A 109 -4.20 -8.64 -8.64
N TYR A 110 -4.38 -9.92 -8.98
CA TYR A 110 -3.79 -11.08 -8.28
C TYR A 110 -2.67 -11.78 -9.06
N ALA A 111 -1.92 -11.02 -9.87
CA ALA A 111 -0.93 -11.60 -10.76
C ALA A 111 0.37 -10.77 -10.78
N LEU A 112 1.49 -11.48 -10.85
CA LEU A 112 2.81 -10.87 -11.06
C LEU A 112 3.03 -10.48 -12.52
N GLU A 113 2.26 -11.07 -13.43
CA GLU A 113 2.39 -10.93 -14.88
C GLU A 113 1.95 -9.55 -15.36
N GLY A 114 1.20 -8.80 -14.55
CA GLY A 114 0.83 -7.43 -14.84
C GLY A 114 2.06 -6.52 -14.93
N GLU A 115 2.06 -5.60 -15.90
CA GLU A 115 3.20 -4.72 -16.18
C GLU A 115 3.68 -3.93 -14.95
N LEU A 116 2.74 -3.41 -14.16
CA LEU A 116 3.10 -2.72 -12.92
C LEU A 116 3.70 -3.67 -11.87
N SER A 117 3.18 -4.89 -11.72
CA SER A 117 3.72 -5.89 -10.79
C SER A 117 5.18 -6.25 -11.14
N LYS A 118 5.47 -6.46 -12.43
CA LYS A 118 6.84 -6.72 -12.91
C LYS A 118 7.78 -5.56 -12.62
N LYS A 119 7.33 -4.32 -12.87
CA LYS A 119 8.11 -3.11 -12.55
C LYS A 119 8.43 -3.02 -11.06
N ILE A 120 7.45 -3.25 -10.19
CA ILE A 120 7.66 -3.26 -8.74
C ILE A 120 8.68 -4.34 -8.34
N LEU A 121 8.58 -5.54 -8.92
CA LEU A 121 9.52 -6.62 -8.64
C LEU A 121 10.95 -6.25 -9.10
N ALA A 122 11.09 -5.68 -10.29
CA ALA A 122 12.39 -5.19 -10.77
C ALA A 122 12.96 -4.10 -9.85
N MET A 123 12.12 -3.15 -9.39
CA MET A 123 12.53 -2.11 -8.42
C MET A 123 12.97 -2.70 -7.07
N LYS A 124 12.36 -3.80 -6.62
CA LYS A 124 12.84 -4.54 -5.44
C LYS A 124 14.25 -5.05 -5.71
N ASP A 125 14.46 -5.70 -6.85
CA ASP A 125 15.71 -6.38 -7.16
C ASP A 125 16.87 -5.40 -7.36
N THR A 126 16.59 -4.19 -7.82
CA THR A 126 17.57 -3.08 -7.87
C THR A 126 17.70 -2.32 -6.55
N GLY A 127 16.94 -2.67 -5.51
CA GLY A 127 16.99 -2.02 -4.19
C GLY A 127 16.25 -0.68 -4.09
N MET A 128 15.57 -0.23 -5.15
CA MET A 128 14.87 1.05 -5.22
C MET A 128 13.62 1.14 -4.34
N LEU A 129 13.14 0.01 -3.79
CA LEU A 129 12.02 -0.04 -2.84
C LEU A 129 12.43 0.03 -1.37
N LYS A 130 13.73 0.11 -1.07
CA LYS A 130 14.19 0.31 0.30
C LYS A 130 13.95 1.78 0.68
N LYS A 131 13.24 2.06 1.78
CA LYS A 131 13.39 3.38 2.42
C LYS A 131 14.85 3.53 2.78
N GLU A 132 15.48 4.63 2.36
CA GLU A 132 16.66 5.13 3.04
C GLU A 132 16.27 5.31 4.52
N ASN A 133 17.06 4.76 5.43
CA ASN A 133 16.83 4.93 6.85
C ASN A 133 16.74 6.42 7.13
N GLY A 134 15.61 6.85 7.72
CA GLY A 134 15.39 8.25 8.08
C GLY A 134 16.43 8.78 9.05
#